data_AF-A0A1Q6XGX9-F1
#
_entry.id   AF-A0A1Q6XGX9-F1
#
_cell.length_a   1.000
_cell.length_b   1.000
_cell.length_c   1.000
_cell.angle_alpha   90.00
_cell.angle_beta   90.00
_cell.angle_gamma   90.00
#
_symmetry.space_group_name_H-M   'P 1'
#
loop_
_entity.id
_entity.type
_entity.pdbx_description
1 polymer ?
#
loop_
_entity_poly.entity_id
_entity_poly.type
_entity_poly.pdbx_seq_one_letter_code
_entity_poly.pdbx_strand_id
1 'polypeptide(L)'
;MSIFTPQRGAPNVECLTADERRGVVETLLRLRRDQAKLDMPEGMVKEFLSPPASPERCIFAQSTRTLSADFTTRVEPCQFGGDPDCSRCGCMASMGLAAVGNKKLIGPLTAGHIFWTYNAIGRYVQRGENTLRQLVKRASN
;
A
#
# COMPACT_ATOMS: atom_id res chain seq x y z
N MET A 1 9.68 -11.05 -0.32
CA MET A 1 10.59 -10.30 0.56
C MET A 1 10.12 -8.86 0.68
N SER A 2 9.98 -8.35 1.91
CA SER A 2 9.75 -6.93 2.22
C SER A 2 11.03 -6.30 2.76
N ILE A 3 11.17 -4.99 2.61
CA ILE A 3 12.22 -4.19 3.25
C ILE A 3 11.57 -3.39 4.39
N PHE A 4 12.38 -3.04 5.40
CA PHE A 4 11.91 -2.30 6.58
C PHE A 4 11.13 -1.04 6.19
N THR A 5 10.01 -0.81 6.89
CA THR A 5 9.19 0.40 6.78
C THR A 5 9.26 1.14 8.11
N PRO A 6 9.90 2.31 8.17
CA PRO A 6 10.07 3.02 9.43
C PRO A 6 8.77 3.63 9.94
N GLN A 7 8.70 3.81 11.26
CA GLN A 7 7.80 4.79 11.87
C GLN A 7 8.40 6.19 11.70
N ARG A 8 7.57 7.23 11.71
CA ARG A 8 8.06 8.61 11.54
C ARG A 8 9.10 8.95 12.62
N GLY A 9 10.24 9.49 12.20
CA GLY A 9 11.34 9.86 13.10
C GLY A 9 12.21 8.69 13.58
N ALA A 10 12.00 7.46 13.09
CA ALA A 10 12.79 6.31 13.48
C ALA A 10 14.28 6.46 13.07
N PRO A 11 15.24 6.36 14.03
CA PRO A 11 16.68 6.53 13.77
C PRO A 11 17.40 5.21 13.43
N ASN A 12 16.64 4.14 13.18
CA ASN A 12 17.15 2.79 12.97
C ASN A 12 18.15 2.71 11.80
N VAL A 13 19.15 1.84 11.91
CA VAL A 13 20.15 1.61 10.83
C VAL A 13 19.52 0.95 9.60
N GLU A 14 18.38 0.28 9.78
CA GLU A 14 17.58 -0.32 8.72
C GLU A 14 16.82 0.73 7.88
N CYS A 15 16.81 2.00 8.33
CA CYS A 15 16.21 3.12 7.61
C CYS A 15 17.12 3.57 6.45
N LEU A 16 16.97 2.93 5.29
CA LEU A 16 17.78 3.24 4.10
C LEU A 16 17.63 4.68 3.62
N THR A 17 18.75 5.25 3.17
CA THR A 17 18.84 6.49 2.37
C THR A 17 18.34 6.26 0.94
N ALA A 18 18.12 7.34 0.19
CA ALA A 18 17.72 7.24 -1.22
C ALA A 18 18.75 6.47 -2.07
N ASP A 19 20.03 6.63 -1.76
CA ASP A 19 21.15 6.02 -2.48
C ASP A 19 21.24 4.52 -2.21
N GLU A 20 21.11 4.13 -0.94
CA GLU A 20 21.03 2.72 -0.55
C GLU A 20 19.81 2.04 -1.17
N ARG A 21 18.65 2.71 -1.23
CA ARG A 21 17.46 2.18 -1.92
C ARG A 21 17.72 1.92 -3.39
N ARG A 22 18.44 2.82 -4.08
CA ARG A 22 18.86 2.61 -5.48
C ARG A 22 19.77 1.39 -5.61
N GLY A 23 20.76 1.25 -4.74
CA GLY A 23 21.65 0.09 -4.71
C GLY A 23 20.91 -1.23 -4.44
N VAL A 24 19.90 -1.20 -3.57
CA VAL A 24 19.02 -2.36 -3.33
C VAL A 24 18.23 -2.72 -4.58
N VAL A 25 17.61 -1.76 -5.26
CA VAL A 25 16.88 -2.02 -6.52
C VAL A 25 17.81 -2.64 -7.57
N GLU A 26 19.00 -2.08 -7.78
CA GLU A 26 19.97 -2.64 -8.71
C GLU A 26 20.33 -4.08 -8.35
N THR A 27 20.62 -4.32 -7.07
CA THR A 27 20.99 -5.65 -6.57
C THR A 27 19.86 -6.65 -6.76
N LEU A 28 18.62 -6.30 -6.41
CA LEU A 28 17.46 -7.18 -6.55
C LEU A 28 17.14 -7.46 -8.02
N LEU A 29 17.26 -6.47 -8.91
CA LEU A 29 17.08 -6.65 -10.34
C LEU A 29 18.15 -7.55 -10.97
N ARG A 30 19.39 -7.48 -10.48
CA ARG A 30 20.45 -8.42 -10.89
C ARG A 30 20.14 -9.83 -10.38
N LEU A 31 19.90 -9.98 -9.08
CA LEU A 31 19.74 -11.28 -8.41
C LEU A 31 18.54 -12.06 -8.92
N ARG A 32 17.42 -11.40 -9.23
CA ARG A 32 16.19 -12.09 -9.69
C ARG A 32 16.34 -12.84 -11.01
N ARG A 33 17.41 -12.59 -11.77
CA ARG A 33 17.69 -13.33 -13.01
C ARG A 33 18.22 -14.74 -12.74
N ASP A 34 19.00 -14.87 -11.66
CA ASP A 34 19.74 -16.11 -11.36
C ASP A 34 19.16 -16.83 -10.13
N GLN A 35 18.33 -16.15 -9.32
CA GLN A 35 17.75 -16.66 -8.09
C GLN A 35 16.24 -16.84 -8.24
N ALA A 36 15.80 -18.03 -8.64
CA ALA A 36 14.38 -18.35 -8.85
C ALA A 36 13.49 -18.14 -7.60
N LYS A 37 14.08 -18.17 -6.39
CA LYS A 37 13.37 -17.87 -5.14
C LYS A 37 12.98 -16.40 -4.99
N LEU A 38 13.64 -15.51 -5.74
CA LEU A 38 13.35 -14.08 -5.72
C LEU A 38 12.23 -13.76 -6.72
N ASP A 39 11.03 -14.20 -6.39
CA ASP A 39 9.80 -13.93 -7.15
C ASP A 39 9.33 -12.47 -6.93
N MET A 40 10.08 -11.55 -7.52
CA MET A 40 9.79 -10.12 -7.50
C MET A 40 9.85 -9.59 -8.93
N PRO A 41 8.70 -9.34 -9.57
CA PRO A 41 8.65 -8.78 -10.92
C PRO A 41 9.37 -7.42 -11.00
N GLU A 42 9.91 -7.09 -12.17
CA GLU A 42 10.67 -5.85 -12.39
C GLU A 42 9.92 -4.61 -11.93
N GLY A 43 8.64 -4.51 -12.31
CA GLY A 43 7.77 -3.41 -11.93
C GLY A 43 7.69 -3.27 -10.42
N MET A 44 7.46 -4.36 -9.69
CA MET A 44 7.41 -4.36 -8.22
C MET A 44 8.71 -3.86 -7.60
N VAL A 45 9.87 -4.33 -8.08
CA VAL A 45 11.16 -3.89 -7.53
C VAL A 45 11.38 -2.40 -7.77
N LYS A 46 10.99 -1.89 -8.94
CA LYS A 46 11.12 -0.46 -9.28
C LYS A 46 10.25 0.46 -8.42
N GLU A 47 9.06 0.00 -7.99
CA GLU A 47 8.20 0.77 -7.08
C GLU A 47 8.86 1.07 -5.73
N PHE A 48 9.94 0.36 -5.35
CA PHE A 48 10.71 0.68 -4.16
C PHE A 48 11.32 2.10 -4.20
N LEU A 49 11.54 2.66 -5.40
CA LEU A 49 12.03 4.03 -5.59
C LEU A 49 10.93 5.09 -5.54
N SER A 50 9.66 4.68 -5.55
CA SER A 50 8.52 5.60 -5.57
C SER A 50 7.42 5.10 -4.64
N PRO A 51 7.72 4.95 -3.34
CA PRO A 51 6.73 4.49 -2.37
C PRO A 51 5.58 5.51 -2.25
N PRO A 52 4.40 5.09 -1.76
CA PRO A 52 3.25 5.98 -1.64
C PRO A 52 3.54 7.11 -0.63
N ALA A 53 2.96 8.29 -0.84
CA ALA A 53 3.10 9.41 0.09
C ALA A 53 2.35 9.18 1.42
N SER A 54 1.33 8.31 1.44
CA SER A 54 0.51 8.05 2.61
C SER A 54 -0.27 6.72 2.48
N PRO A 55 -0.88 6.21 3.57
CA PRO A 55 -1.75 5.03 3.51
C PRO A 55 -2.96 5.22 2.57
N GLU A 56 -3.49 6.43 2.45
CA GLU A 56 -4.61 6.76 1.57
C GLU A 56 -4.24 6.64 0.08
N ARG A 57 -2.95 6.78 -0.23
CA ARG A 57 -2.39 6.61 -1.59
C ARG A 57 -1.80 5.23 -1.84
N CYS A 58 -1.90 4.32 -0.87
CA CYS A 58 -1.43 2.95 -0.98
C CYS A 58 -2.60 2.02 -1.34
N ILE A 59 -2.57 1.41 -2.53
CA ILE A 59 -3.60 0.46 -2.98
C ILE A 59 -3.77 -0.69 -1.97
N PHE A 60 -2.67 -1.19 -1.40
CA PHE A 60 -2.70 -2.24 -0.39
C PHE A 60 -3.43 -1.82 0.89
N ALA A 61 -3.08 -0.66 1.46
CA ALA A 61 -3.73 -0.17 2.67
C ALA A 61 -5.22 0.12 2.45
N GLN A 62 -5.60 0.52 1.23
CA GLN A 62 -6.99 0.80 0.85
C GLN A 62 -7.81 -0.46 0.52
N SER A 63 -7.17 -1.61 0.31
CA SER A 63 -7.85 -2.85 -0.09
C SER A 63 -7.83 -3.92 0.99
N THR A 64 -7.09 -3.73 2.08
CA THR A 64 -6.91 -4.73 3.12
C THR A 64 -7.35 -4.22 4.48
N ARG A 65 -7.87 -5.15 5.29
CA ARG A 65 -8.15 -4.93 6.70
C ARG A 65 -7.25 -5.85 7.50
N THR A 66 -6.35 -5.26 8.29
CA THR A 66 -5.45 -6.04 9.15
C THR A 66 -6.04 -6.13 10.54
N LEU A 67 -6.07 -7.34 11.09
CA LEU A 67 -6.49 -7.62 12.46
C LEU A 67 -5.30 -8.11 13.26
N SER A 68 -5.25 -7.75 14.53
CA SER A 68 -4.26 -8.30 15.47
C SER A 68 -4.53 -9.79 15.72
N ALA A 69 -3.63 -10.43 16.48
CA ALA A 69 -3.74 -11.85 16.84
C ALA A 69 -4.99 -12.17 17.69
N ASP A 70 -5.65 -11.15 18.26
CA ASP A 70 -6.93 -11.30 18.97
C ASP A 70 -8.15 -11.40 18.03
N PHE A 71 -7.94 -11.27 16.71
CA PHE A 71 -8.97 -11.25 15.66
C PHE A 71 -10.04 -10.15 15.82
N THR A 72 -9.87 -9.22 16.75
CA THR A 72 -10.86 -8.17 17.05
C THR A 72 -10.27 -6.78 16.86
N THR A 73 -9.03 -6.56 17.28
CA THR A 73 -8.38 -5.27 17.22
C THR A 73 -7.90 -5.00 15.80
N ARG A 74 -8.31 -3.86 15.26
CA ARG A 74 -7.84 -3.40 13.95
C ARG A 74 -6.46 -2.79 14.07
N VAL A 75 -5.58 -3.16 13.14
CA VAL A 75 -4.27 -2.53 12.98
C VAL A 75 -4.39 -1.46 11.90
N GLU A 76 -4.23 -0.20 12.29
CA GLU A 76 -4.43 1.00 11.45
C GLU A 76 -3.25 1.95 11.59
N PRO A 77 -2.87 2.71 10.53
CA PRO A 77 -3.62 2.97 9.29
C PRO A 77 -3.35 1.95 8.16
N CYS A 78 -2.44 1.01 8.37
CA CYS A 78 -2.17 -0.13 7.50
C CYS A 78 -1.67 -1.31 8.35
N GLN A 79 -1.16 -2.37 7.73
CA GLN A 79 -0.65 -3.56 8.45
C GLN A 79 0.42 -3.26 9.52
N PHE A 80 1.11 -2.12 9.42
CA PHE A 80 2.17 -1.76 10.37
C PHE A 80 1.67 -1.08 11.64
N GLY A 81 0.44 -0.58 11.66
CA GLY A 81 -0.04 0.24 12.78
C GLY A 81 0.69 1.59 12.89
N GLY A 82 0.34 2.37 13.91
CA GLY A 82 1.10 3.56 14.34
C GLY A 82 1.11 4.72 13.35
N ASP A 83 2.27 5.35 13.16
CA ASP A 83 2.53 6.44 12.21
C ASP A 83 3.65 6.04 11.24
N PRO A 84 3.35 5.18 10.24
CA PRO A 84 4.34 4.70 9.29
C PRO A 84 4.81 5.83 8.36
N ASP A 85 6.11 5.96 8.17
CA ASP A 85 6.71 6.86 7.18
C ASP A 85 6.60 6.23 5.79
N CYS A 86 5.47 6.52 5.14
CA CYS A 86 5.13 5.96 3.84
C CYS A 86 6.12 6.37 2.74
N SER A 87 6.73 7.55 2.84
CA SER A 87 7.73 8.05 1.87
C SER A 87 9.01 7.19 1.84
N ARG A 88 9.19 6.34 2.86
CA ARG A 88 10.30 5.40 3.00
C ARG A 88 9.83 3.94 3.08
N CYS A 89 8.57 3.66 2.71
CA CYS A 89 7.98 2.32 2.82
C CYS A 89 8.73 1.29 1.97
N GLY A 90 9.00 0.12 2.54
CA GLY A 90 9.61 -1.05 1.88
C GLY A 90 8.68 -2.26 1.79
N CYS A 91 7.39 -2.08 2.09
CA CYS A 91 6.39 -3.13 2.05
C CYS A 91 6.24 -3.74 0.66
N MET A 92 6.49 -5.04 0.53
CA MET A 92 6.29 -5.79 -0.71
C MET A 92 4.88 -5.68 -1.24
N ALA A 93 3.88 -5.69 -0.36
CA ALA A 93 2.48 -5.62 -0.76
C ALA A 93 2.12 -4.25 -1.35
N SER A 94 2.67 -3.17 -0.78
CA SER A 94 2.54 -1.81 -1.35
C SER A 94 3.19 -1.74 -2.73
N MET A 95 4.44 -2.19 -2.85
CA MET A 95 5.19 -2.17 -4.12
C MET A 95 4.50 -3.04 -5.19
N GLY A 96 4.04 -4.22 -4.80
CA GLY A 96 3.38 -5.16 -5.71
C GLY A 96 2.09 -4.58 -6.29
N LEU A 97 1.21 -4.05 -5.43
CA LEU A 97 -0.04 -3.47 -5.89
C LEU A 97 0.14 -2.13 -6.58
N ALA A 98 1.19 -1.35 -6.25
CA ALA A 98 1.56 -0.18 -7.05
C ALA A 98 1.96 -0.58 -8.47
N ALA A 99 2.79 -1.62 -8.64
CA ALA A 99 3.19 -2.11 -9.96
C ALA A 99 2.01 -2.64 -10.78
N VAL A 100 1.06 -3.32 -10.12
CA VAL A 100 -0.22 -3.71 -10.76
C VAL A 100 -1.02 -2.47 -11.14
N GLY A 101 -1.16 -1.50 -10.23
CA GLY A 101 -1.87 -0.24 -10.47
C GLY A 101 -1.30 0.58 -11.64
N ASN A 102 0.02 0.53 -11.85
CA ASN A 102 0.71 1.21 -12.93
C ASN A 102 0.69 0.44 -14.26
N LYS A 103 0.17 -0.79 -14.29
CA LYS A 103 0.01 -1.58 -15.51
C LYS A 103 -1.03 -0.94 -16.42
N LYS A 104 -0.62 -0.56 -17.63
CA LYS A 104 -1.51 -0.10 -18.71
C LYS A 104 -2.42 -1.23 -19.16
N LEU A 105 -3.69 -0.90 -19.39
CA LEU A 105 -4.71 -1.81 -19.91
C LEU A 105 -5.05 -1.45 -21.35
N ILE A 106 -5.60 -0.24 -21.56
CA ILE A 106 -6.01 0.27 -22.88
C ILE A 106 -5.61 1.74 -22.98
N GLY A 107 -4.76 2.08 -23.95
CA GLY A 107 -4.26 3.44 -24.13
C GLY A 107 -3.56 3.99 -22.86
N PRO A 108 -3.93 5.19 -22.38
CA PRO A 108 -3.39 5.76 -21.14
C PRO A 108 -4.02 5.18 -19.87
N LEU A 109 -5.09 4.37 -19.98
CA LEU A 109 -5.79 3.81 -18.82
C LEU A 109 -4.94 2.71 -18.16
N THR A 110 -4.82 2.79 -16.84
CA THR A 110 -4.11 1.80 -16.02
C THR A 110 -5.08 1.08 -15.07
N ALA A 111 -4.69 -0.07 -14.54
CA ALA A 111 -5.49 -0.77 -13.52
C ALA A 111 -5.74 0.09 -12.27
N GLY A 112 -4.79 0.97 -11.93
CA GLY A 112 -4.91 1.91 -10.83
C GLY A 112 -6.05 2.91 -11.02
N HIS A 113 -6.28 3.39 -12.25
CA HIS A 113 -7.42 4.26 -12.54
C HIS A 113 -8.75 3.58 -12.21
N ILE A 114 -8.90 2.31 -12.59
CA ILE A 114 -10.10 1.52 -12.28
C ILE A 114 -10.25 1.37 -10.76
N PHE A 115 -9.17 0.97 -10.07
CA PHE A 115 -9.17 0.79 -8.62
C PHE A 115 -9.58 2.07 -7.88
N TRP A 116 -8.96 3.21 -8.19
CA TRP A 116 -9.22 4.46 -7.48
C TRP A 116 -10.63 4.99 -7.73
N THR A 117 -11.15 4.86 -8.95
CA THR A 117 -12.55 5.19 -9.26
C THR A 117 -13.50 4.30 -8.48
N TYR A 118 -13.29 2.98 -8.49
CA TYR A 118 -14.13 2.04 -7.73
C TYR A 118 -14.11 2.33 -6.22
N ASN A 119 -12.92 2.54 -5.66
CA ASN A 119 -12.74 2.86 -4.24
C ASN A 119 -13.44 4.19 -3.87
N ALA A 120 -13.37 5.20 -4.74
CA ALA A 120 -14.09 6.45 -4.53
C ALA A 120 -15.60 6.25 -4.50
N ILE A 121 -16.16 5.52 -5.48
CA ILE A 121 -17.60 5.19 -5.53
C ILE A 121 -18.02 4.45 -4.27
N GLY A 122 -17.26 3.43 -3.86
CA GLY A 122 -17.54 2.64 -2.65
C GLY A 122 -17.64 3.50 -1.39
N ARG A 123 -16.72 4.46 -1.21
CA ARG A 123 -16.77 5.41 -0.07
C ARG A 123 -18.00 6.32 -0.11
N TYR A 124 -18.42 6.77 -1.29
CA TYR A 124 -19.64 7.58 -1.43
C TYR A 124 -20.89 6.78 -1.07
N VAL A 125 -21.01 5.56 -1.57
CA VAL A 125 -22.14 4.66 -1.26
C VAL A 125 -22.20 4.38 0.24
N GLN A 126 -21.09 3.98 0.85
CA GLN A 126 -21.02 3.69 2.28
C GLN A 126 -21.39 4.92 3.14
N ARG A 127 -20.97 6.12 2.74
CA ARG A 127 -21.35 7.36 3.43
C ARG A 127 -22.86 7.61 3.33
N GLY A 128 -23.47 7.40 2.15
CA GLY A 128 -24.91 7.53 1.96
C GLY A 128 -25.71 6.55 2.82
N GLU A 129 -25.30 5.27 2.83
CA GLU A 129 -25.92 4.24 3.66
C GLU A 129 -25.84 4.57 5.16
N ASN A 130 -24.70 5.06 5.63
CA ASN A 130 -24.52 5.47 7.02
C ASN A 130 -25.43 6.63 7.41
N THR A 131 -25.56 7.65 6.55
CA THR A 131 -26.46 8.78 6.77
C THR A 131 -27.92 8.32 6.83
N LEU A 132 -28.35 7.48 5.89
CA LEU A 132 -29.71 6.91 5.88
C LEU A 132 -29.99 6.09 7.15
N ARG A 133 -29.07 5.21 7.56
CA ARG A 133 -29.20 4.44 8.81
C ARG A 133 -29.32 5.35 10.03
N GLN A 134 -28.58 6.45 10.09
CA GLN A 134 -28.70 7.42 11.18
C GLN A 134 -30.05 8.13 11.19
N LEU A 135 -30.57 8.52 10.02
CA LEU A 135 -31.88 9.15 9.91
C LEU A 135 -33.01 8.21 10.33
N VAL A 136 -32.98 6.95 9.88
CA VAL A 136 -33.97 5.93 10.27
C VAL A 136 -33.94 5.67 11.78
N LYS A 137 -32.75 5.56 12.38
CA LYS A 137 -32.62 5.40 13.84
C LYS A 137 -33.18 6.60 14.61
N ARG A 138 -32.98 7.82 14.11
CA ARG A 138 -33.53 9.03 14.73
C ARG A 138 -35.05 9.14 14.61
N ALA A 139 -35.63 8.62 13.54
CA ALA A 139 -37.09 8.60 13.35
C ALA A 139 -37.79 7.48 14.12
N SER A 140 -37.04 6.50 14.65
CA SER A 140 -37.56 5.35 15.39
C SER A 140 -37.41 5.48 16.92
N ASN A 141 -36.82 6.58 17.39
CA ASN A 141 -36.71 7.01 18.79
C ASN A 141 -37.60 8.23 19.02
#